data_AF-A0A660NX34-F1
#
_entry.id   AF-A0A660NX34-F1
#
_cell.length_a   1.000
_cell.length_b   1.000
_cell.length_c   1.000
_cell.angle_alpha   90.00
_cell.angle_beta   90.00
_cell.angle_gamma   90.00
#
_symmetry.space_group_name_H-M   'P 1'
#
loop_
_entity.id
_entity.type
_entity.pdbx_description
1 polymer ?
#
loop_
_entity_poly.entity_id
_entity_poly.type
_entity_poly.pdbx_seq_one_letter_code
_entity_poly.pdbx_strand_id
1 'polypeptide(L)'
;MRKNYVHLALAATLTMAATSTVSAQQNNGAGVQKLTRNVQPQQSKIAAAAFSLGKNVANAPLATFAKAANPYGEEQQVMFEDFAKMTSGSEANPDTETNLIKDEFEYPWINTKDEYFKKAGWGSGNAYPAGGTVYLQSGPEDMAHINTPMLNVSANGGIAWIRFKARAKNAGDNPQVMVEAAETFNMSPTWRMMGSATLPQLSTEWKEYSMYFFGGGEYTLFNIVSVMAPVYIDNIEVFTVKQHVNTPEMLAHTNYAGSEFDIHWTKIADATGYKVNVFTLSEAGKPEYLFENKAVTTNNFHVTGAESGKTYFYNASATKGSYESIPSDKMFVFDLEAPVMNEVTNLNKDKYTASWSTVPSAERYNYIAYYDRKAGKAGDFVVTEEDFTGVKDAEGNLTGWTKEEPSPNSYDSYYIPEMKQAGWKGTQYAPYTDYICLDGWQYYHNHQDAGLISPELDMSKDGGKFAVSVKLASAPVTAVDKDGKE
;
A
#
# COMPACT_ATOMS: atom_id res chain seq x y z
N MET A 1 29.31 35.93 9.80
CA MET A 1 28.47 35.73 8.61
C MET A 1 28.68 34.30 8.12
N ARG A 2 28.19 33.24 8.79
CA ARG A 2 26.82 32.69 8.80
C ARG A 2 26.12 32.77 7.43
N LYS A 3 26.33 31.73 6.61
CA LYS A 3 25.37 31.27 5.60
C LYS A 3 25.23 29.75 5.72
N ASN A 4 23.98 29.38 5.92
CA ASN A 4 23.38 28.09 6.26
C ASN A 4 23.78 26.94 5.31
N TYR A 5 24.33 25.86 5.89
CA TYR A 5 24.44 24.51 5.31
C TYR A 5 23.59 23.49 6.08
N VAL A 6 22.56 23.95 6.79
CA VAL A 6 21.61 23.10 7.50
C VAL A 6 20.40 22.94 6.61
N HIS A 7 20.27 21.81 5.90
CA HIS A 7 18.97 21.22 5.46
C HIS A 7 19.06 19.91 4.65
N LEU A 8 20.21 19.22 4.53
CA LEU A 8 20.29 17.97 3.74
C LEU A 8 20.20 16.64 4.53
N ALA A 9 19.90 16.67 5.83
CA ALA A 9 19.88 15.46 6.67
C ALA A 9 18.47 14.98 7.09
N LEU A 10 17.39 15.60 6.60
CA LEU A 10 16.03 15.34 7.06
C LEU A 10 15.10 14.85 5.93
N ALA A 11 15.44 13.70 5.32
CA ALA A 11 14.54 13.00 4.39
C ALA A 11 14.93 11.51 4.27
N ALA A 12 15.01 10.79 5.40
CA ALA A 12 14.97 9.34 5.42
C ALA A 12 13.58 8.90 5.89
N THR A 13 12.58 9.14 5.05
CA THR A 13 11.22 8.60 5.21
C THR A 13 10.95 7.69 4.02
N LEU A 14 11.01 6.38 4.25
CA LEU A 14 10.46 5.38 3.35
C LEU A 14 8.93 5.49 3.41
N THR A 15 8.31 6.05 2.37
CA THR A 15 6.86 5.92 2.15
C THR A 15 6.55 5.56 0.71
N MET A 16 5.59 4.64 0.59
CA MET A 16 5.26 3.80 -0.54
C MET A 16 4.70 4.55 -1.76
N ALA A 17 5.24 4.26 -2.94
CA ALA A 17 4.48 4.37 -4.19
C ALA A 17 3.76 3.04 -4.39
N ALA A 18 2.48 2.96 -3.98
CA ALA A 18 1.60 1.90 -4.42
C ALA A 18 1.17 2.23 -5.85
N THR A 19 1.56 1.38 -6.79
CA THR A 19 1.04 1.32 -8.15
C THR A 19 -0.46 0.99 -8.09
N SER A 20 -1.31 1.95 -8.39
CA SER A 20 -2.71 1.66 -8.71
C SER A 20 -2.77 1.01 -10.09
N THR A 21 -3.04 -0.29 -10.11
CA THR A 21 -3.66 -0.92 -11.28
C THR A 21 -5.04 -0.30 -11.48
N VAL A 22 -5.27 0.17 -12.69
CA VAL A 22 -6.56 0.69 -13.17
C VAL A 22 -7.66 -0.34 -12.91
N SER A 23 -8.62 -0.03 -12.06
CA SER A 23 -9.91 -0.71 -12.01
C SER A 23 -11.05 0.29 -11.85
N ALA A 24 -12.02 0.18 -12.75
CA ALA A 24 -13.31 0.82 -12.89
C ALA A 24 -13.85 1.70 -11.73
N GLN A 25 -14.09 2.96 -12.09
CA GLN A 25 -15.22 3.83 -11.72
C GLN A 25 -15.84 3.69 -10.31
N GLN A 26 -15.49 4.65 -9.45
CA GLN A 26 -16.32 5.04 -8.31
C GLN A 26 -17.49 5.92 -8.77
N ASN A 27 -18.72 5.42 -8.65
CA ASN A 27 -19.91 6.25 -8.50
C ASN A 27 -20.09 6.52 -7.01
N ASN A 28 -20.06 7.79 -6.60
CA ASN A 28 -20.74 8.24 -5.38
C ASN A 28 -20.73 9.77 -5.28
N GLY A 29 -21.93 10.34 -5.19
CA GLY A 29 -22.16 11.72 -4.79
C GLY A 29 -22.36 12.66 -5.98
N ALA A 30 -23.34 13.54 -5.85
CA ALA A 30 -23.60 14.69 -6.70
C ALA A 30 -22.45 15.72 -6.62
N GLY A 31 -21.25 15.32 -7.05
CA GLY A 31 -20.08 16.15 -7.15
C GLY A 31 -20.11 16.92 -8.47
N VAL A 32 -20.82 18.04 -8.48
CA VAL A 32 -20.63 19.06 -9.51
C VAL A 32 -19.20 19.59 -9.37
N GLN A 33 -18.28 19.18 -10.25
CA GLN A 33 -17.04 19.93 -10.41
C GLN A 33 -17.38 21.23 -11.14
N LYS A 34 -17.28 22.34 -10.38
CA LYS A 34 -17.67 23.71 -10.73
C LYS A 34 -17.23 24.16 -12.14
N LEU A 35 -18.04 25.04 -12.73
CA LEU A 35 -17.65 25.96 -13.81
C LEU A 35 -16.22 26.49 -13.60
N THR A 36 -15.33 26.23 -14.55
CA THR A 36 -13.94 26.68 -14.54
C THR A 36 -13.84 28.15 -14.95
N ARG A 37 -13.40 29.02 -14.03
CA ARG A 37 -12.75 30.31 -14.36
C ARG A 37 -11.44 30.49 -13.59
N ASN A 38 -10.40 30.79 -14.38
CA ASN A 38 -9.09 31.39 -14.10
C ASN A 38 -8.15 30.78 -13.04
N VAL A 39 -6.96 30.44 -13.55
CA VAL A 39 -5.77 29.93 -12.87
C VAL A 39 -5.18 30.99 -11.93
N GLN A 40 -5.09 30.66 -10.63
CA GLN A 40 -4.01 31.14 -9.77
C GLN A 40 -3.33 29.92 -9.14
N PRO A 41 -1.98 29.88 -9.11
CA PRO A 41 -1.24 28.74 -8.58
C PRO A 41 -1.46 28.63 -7.07
N GLN A 42 -2.18 27.60 -6.65
CA GLN A 42 -2.37 27.27 -5.25
C GLN A 42 -1.05 26.68 -4.71
N GLN A 43 -0.31 27.47 -3.92
CA GLN A 43 0.81 26.96 -3.14
C GLN A 43 0.28 25.96 -2.09
N SER A 44 0.45 24.66 -2.37
CA SER A 44 0.18 23.62 -1.39
C SER A 44 1.27 23.66 -0.32
N LYS A 45 0.94 24.18 0.87
CA LYS A 45 1.72 23.92 2.08
C LYS A 45 1.52 22.44 2.44
N ILE A 46 2.53 21.62 2.19
CA ILE A 46 2.59 20.26 2.72
C ILE A 46 2.70 20.42 4.25
N ALA A 47 1.66 20.00 4.96
CA ALA A 47 1.71 19.88 6.40
C ALA A 47 2.79 18.83 6.75
N ALA A 48 3.72 19.19 7.64
CA ALA A 48 4.64 18.25 8.24
C ALA A 48 3.81 17.19 8.98
N ALA A 49 3.65 16.01 8.39
CA ALA A 49 3.03 14.89 9.06
C ALA A 49 3.95 14.46 10.20
N ALA A 50 3.45 14.62 11.42
CA ALA A 50 4.07 14.16 12.64
C ALA A 50 4.43 12.68 12.56
N PHE A 51 5.54 12.33 13.20
CA PHE A 51 5.96 10.97 13.57
C PHE A 51 4.75 10.07 13.87
N SER A 52 4.46 9.13 12.97
CA SER A 52 3.55 8.01 13.20
C SER A 52 4.39 6.80 13.61
N LEU A 53 4.82 6.77 14.86
CA LEU A 53 5.30 5.55 15.51
C LEU A 53 4.15 4.53 15.50
N GLY A 54 4.18 3.60 14.55
CA GLY A 54 3.29 2.44 14.50
C GLY A 54 2.19 2.49 13.44
N LYS A 55 2.55 2.30 12.16
CA LYS A 55 1.66 1.69 11.13
C LYS A 55 2.48 0.98 10.05
N ASN A 56 3.32 0.05 10.46
CA ASN A 56 3.80 -1.06 9.65
C ASN A 56 4.25 -2.15 10.62
N VAL A 57 3.28 -2.89 11.19
CA VAL A 57 3.56 -4.08 12.00
C VAL A 57 3.93 -5.21 11.04
N ALA A 58 5.09 -5.08 10.40
CA ALA A 58 5.68 -6.12 9.58
C ALA A 58 6.45 -7.10 10.48
N ASN A 59 6.36 -8.38 10.15
CA ASN A 59 6.55 -9.54 11.03
C ASN A 59 7.99 -9.88 11.39
N ALA A 60 8.83 -8.88 11.69
CA ALA A 60 10.05 -9.20 12.39
C ALA A 60 9.68 -9.77 13.77
N PRO A 61 10.15 -10.97 14.14
CA PRO A 61 9.89 -11.52 15.46
C PRO A 61 10.46 -10.55 16.51
N LEU A 62 9.85 -10.55 17.70
CA LEU A 62 10.41 -9.90 18.87
C LEU A 62 11.88 -10.33 19.02
N ALA A 63 12.77 -9.34 19.23
CA ALA A 63 14.20 -9.59 19.39
C ALA A 63 14.41 -10.67 20.46
N THR A 64 14.95 -11.82 20.04
CA THR A 64 15.27 -12.92 20.95
C THR A 64 16.58 -12.61 21.66
N PHE A 65 16.63 -12.90 22.96
CA PHE A 65 17.80 -12.69 23.79
C PHE A 65 18.65 -13.96 23.83
N ALA A 66 19.95 -13.78 23.63
CA ALA A 66 21.03 -14.75 23.84
C ALA A 66 21.22 -15.88 22.79
N LYS A 67 22.49 -16.22 22.63
CA LYS A 67 23.15 -17.24 21.80
C LYS A 67 22.70 -18.68 22.08
N ALA A 68 21.42 -18.99 21.90
CA ALA A 68 20.98 -20.37 21.75
C ALA A 68 21.19 -20.83 20.30
N ALA A 69 21.37 -22.13 20.09
CA ALA A 69 21.33 -22.69 18.73
C ALA A 69 19.97 -22.37 18.10
N ASN A 70 19.97 -21.98 16.83
CA ASN A 70 18.74 -21.65 16.12
C ASN A 70 17.81 -22.88 16.11
N PRO A 71 16.59 -22.80 16.66
CA PRO A 71 15.73 -23.97 16.79
C PRO A 71 15.20 -24.47 15.44
N TYR A 72 15.30 -23.65 14.39
CA TYR A 72 14.74 -23.94 13.08
C TYR A 72 15.71 -24.69 12.16
N GLY A 73 17.02 -24.63 12.42
CA GLY A 73 18.01 -25.30 11.57
C GLY A 73 19.44 -24.78 11.70
N GLU A 74 20.24 -24.99 10.66
CA GLU A 74 21.65 -24.61 10.60
C GLU A 74 21.83 -23.17 10.12
N GLU A 75 22.53 -22.34 10.90
CA GLU A 75 22.85 -20.96 10.52
C GLU A 75 23.92 -20.93 9.41
N GLN A 76 23.65 -20.16 8.36
CA GLN A 76 24.54 -19.96 7.21
C GLN A 76 24.95 -18.49 7.16
N GLN A 77 26.14 -18.19 7.70
CA GLN A 77 26.66 -16.83 7.80
C GLN A 77 26.82 -16.20 6.41
N VAL A 78 26.25 -15.00 6.24
CA VAL A 78 26.36 -14.16 5.04
C VAL A 78 27.39 -13.06 5.25
N MET A 79 27.39 -12.43 6.44
CA MET A 79 28.30 -11.35 6.78
C MET A 79 28.55 -11.32 8.29
N PHE A 80 29.77 -10.94 8.69
CA PHE A 80 30.10 -10.64 10.08
C PHE A 80 31.04 -9.42 10.16
N GLU A 81 30.72 -8.49 11.03
CA GLU A 81 31.49 -7.28 11.33
C GLU A 81 31.61 -7.09 12.85
N ASP A 82 32.85 -6.96 13.33
CA ASP A 82 33.18 -6.76 14.76
C ASP A 82 33.72 -5.35 15.03
N PHE A 83 33.76 -4.49 14.01
CA PHE A 83 34.24 -3.11 14.06
C PHE A 83 35.67 -2.99 14.61
N ALA A 84 36.50 -4.04 14.53
CA ALA A 84 37.87 -4.03 15.03
C ALA A 84 38.77 -2.96 14.37
N LYS A 85 38.36 -2.42 13.21
CA LYS A 85 39.06 -1.31 12.53
C LYS A 85 38.66 0.08 13.03
N MET A 86 37.57 0.22 13.80
CA MET A 86 37.13 1.48 14.42
C MET A 86 37.86 1.76 15.73
N THR A 87 39.19 1.83 15.68
CA THR A 87 40.07 1.80 16.86
C THR A 87 40.17 3.12 17.62
N SER A 88 39.80 4.26 17.02
CA SER A 88 39.87 5.55 17.68
C SER A 88 38.77 5.74 18.74
N GLY A 89 39.04 6.59 19.72
CA GLY A 89 38.16 6.80 20.86
C GLY A 89 38.08 5.59 21.81
N SER A 90 37.03 5.57 22.61
CA SER A 90 36.68 4.47 23.53
C SER A 90 35.19 4.52 23.82
N GLU A 91 34.61 3.46 24.39
CA GLU A 91 33.21 3.52 24.86
C GLU A 91 32.98 4.71 25.81
N ALA A 92 33.91 5.00 26.74
CA ALA A 92 33.76 6.13 27.66
C ALA A 92 33.84 7.49 26.94
N ASN A 93 34.67 7.58 25.91
CA ASN A 93 34.92 8.82 25.16
C ASN A 93 35.00 8.50 23.66
N PRO A 94 33.85 8.42 22.95
CA PRO A 94 33.82 8.16 21.52
C PRO A 94 34.53 9.25 20.73
N ASP A 95 35.11 8.89 19.59
CA ASP A 95 35.80 9.84 18.71
C ASP A 95 34.82 10.51 17.75
N THR A 96 34.16 11.57 18.23
CA THR A 96 33.16 12.33 17.47
C THR A 96 33.77 13.27 16.43
N GLU A 97 35.10 13.36 16.35
CA GLU A 97 35.81 14.19 15.37
C GLU A 97 36.16 13.40 14.10
N THR A 98 36.19 12.07 14.19
CA THR A 98 36.43 11.21 13.02
C THR A 98 35.25 11.28 12.04
N ASN A 99 35.54 11.71 10.80
CA ASN A 99 34.57 11.66 9.70
C ASN A 99 34.59 10.30 9.00
N LEU A 100 33.57 9.49 9.27
CA LEU A 100 33.36 8.20 8.62
C LEU A 100 32.81 8.30 7.18
N ILE A 101 32.25 9.46 6.80
CA ILE A 101 31.55 9.62 5.52
C ILE A 101 32.56 9.89 4.39
N LYS A 102 32.34 9.24 3.24
CA LYS A 102 33.07 9.45 1.99
C LYS A 102 32.88 10.89 1.50
N ASP A 103 33.92 11.45 0.89
CA ASP A 103 33.84 12.80 0.30
C ASP A 103 32.84 12.84 -0.87
N GLU A 104 32.76 11.74 -1.62
CA GLU A 104 31.80 11.53 -2.71
C GLU A 104 31.14 10.15 -2.59
N PHE A 105 29.81 10.10 -2.73
CA PHE A 105 29.03 8.87 -2.76
C PHE A 105 27.79 9.05 -3.62
N GLU A 106 27.35 7.97 -4.28
CA GLU A 106 26.15 7.97 -5.12
C GLU A 106 24.87 7.84 -4.28
N TYR A 107 24.90 6.97 -3.27
CA TYR A 107 23.75 6.65 -2.42
C TYR A 107 24.02 6.95 -0.96
N PRO A 108 23.12 7.66 -0.25
CA PRO A 108 23.30 7.98 1.16
C PRO A 108 23.31 6.73 2.06
N TRP A 109 22.70 5.62 1.62
CA TRP A 109 22.71 4.35 2.35
C TRP A 109 24.03 3.57 2.24
N ILE A 110 24.97 4.01 1.39
CA ILE A 110 26.29 3.40 1.17
C ILE A 110 27.35 4.53 1.11
N ASN A 111 27.41 5.33 2.16
CA ASN A 111 28.20 6.55 2.22
C ASN A 111 29.44 6.47 3.12
N THR A 112 29.71 5.34 3.78
CA THR A 112 30.80 5.22 4.76
C THR A 112 32.10 4.75 4.10
N LYS A 113 33.25 5.24 4.60
CA LYS A 113 34.59 4.87 4.16
C LYS A 113 34.86 3.39 4.47
N ASP A 114 35.31 2.65 3.46
CA ASP A 114 35.44 1.18 3.53
C ASP A 114 36.59 0.71 4.45
N GLU A 115 37.54 1.59 4.77
CA GLU A 115 38.69 1.29 5.64
C GLU A 115 38.31 0.96 7.09
N TYR A 116 37.12 1.37 7.54
CA TYR A 116 36.60 1.08 8.88
C TYR A 116 35.89 -0.28 9.01
N PHE A 117 35.75 -1.03 7.91
CA PHE A 117 35.00 -2.29 7.89
C PHE A 117 35.78 -3.43 7.23
N LYS A 118 35.39 -4.67 7.49
CA LYS A 118 35.91 -5.88 6.83
C LYS A 118 35.44 -5.99 5.38
N LYS A 119 34.22 -5.53 5.10
CA LYS A 119 33.58 -5.54 3.78
C LYS A 119 33.20 -4.11 3.40
N ALA A 120 33.45 -3.72 2.15
CA ALA A 120 33.05 -2.43 1.61
C ALA A 120 31.52 -2.31 1.46
N GLY A 121 31.04 -1.06 1.38
CA GLY A 121 29.65 -0.76 1.02
C GLY A 121 28.73 -0.42 2.19
N TRP A 122 29.27 -0.07 3.36
CA TRP A 122 28.48 0.38 4.51
C TRP A 122 27.95 1.82 4.33
N GLY A 123 26.87 2.12 5.05
CA GLY A 123 26.35 3.48 5.20
C GLY A 123 26.15 3.84 6.67
N SER A 124 26.12 5.13 6.97
CA SER A 124 25.93 5.62 8.32
C SER A 124 25.53 7.10 8.37
N GLY A 125 24.92 7.50 9.49
CA GLY A 125 24.71 8.90 9.84
C GLY A 125 24.81 9.07 11.36
N ASN A 126 25.52 10.10 11.82
CA ASN A 126 25.83 10.33 13.24
C ASN A 126 26.45 9.10 13.94
N ALA A 127 27.28 8.36 13.21
CA ALA A 127 28.02 7.20 13.70
C ALA A 127 29.50 7.54 13.85
N TYR A 128 30.13 7.03 14.93
CA TYR A 128 31.51 7.35 15.28
C TYR A 128 32.24 6.13 15.88
N PRO A 129 33.57 6.04 15.72
CA PRO A 129 34.38 5.04 16.41
C PRO A 129 34.34 5.20 17.93
N ALA A 130 34.30 4.07 18.64
CA ALA A 130 34.39 4.03 20.09
C ALA A 130 35.27 2.87 20.58
N GLY A 131 36.49 2.76 20.05
CA GLY A 131 37.50 1.81 20.50
C GLY A 131 37.18 0.34 20.17
N GLY A 132 36.80 0.07 18.92
CA GLY A 132 36.41 -1.25 18.42
C GLY A 132 34.91 -1.49 18.39
N THR A 133 34.10 -0.45 18.56
CA THR A 133 32.63 -0.49 18.48
C THR A 133 32.10 0.74 17.76
N VAL A 134 30.82 0.73 17.37
CA VAL A 134 30.14 1.88 16.77
C VAL A 134 29.35 2.63 17.85
N TYR A 135 29.59 3.92 17.98
CA TYR A 135 28.77 4.85 18.74
C TYR A 135 27.76 5.55 17.83
N LEU A 136 26.47 5.42 18.10
CA LEU A 136 25.40 6.12 17.40
C LEU A 136 24.94 7.32 18.25
N GLN A 137 25.26 8.53 17.81
CA GLN A 137 24.98 9.78 18.51
C GLN A 137 23.56 10.29 18.21
N SER A 138 22.55 9.56 18.68
CA SER A 138 21.15 9.99 18.59
C SER A 138 20.70 10.81 19.80
N GLY A 139 19.68 11.64 19.60
CA GLY A 139 19.04 12.47 20.61
C GLY A 139 17.55 12.65 20.32
N PRO A 140 16.84 13.50 21.09
CA PRO A 140 15.42 13.77 20.88
C PRO A 140 15.09 14.34 19.49
N GLU A 141 16.01 15.12 18.91
CA GLU A 141 15.85 15.75 17.60
C GLU A 141 16.81 15.18 16.54
N ASP A 142 17.70 14.27 16.94
CA ASP A 142 18.78 13.75 16.10
C ASP A 142 18.68 12.23 15.96
N MET A 143 18.59 11.75 14.72
CA MET A 143 18.64 10.33 14.39
C MET A 143 20.09 9.90 14.14
N ALA A 144 20.46 8.70 14.59
CA ALA A 144 21.72 8.06 14.23
C ALA A 144 21.45 6.67 13.65
N HIS A 145 22.27 6.24 12.69
CA HIS A 145 22.07 4.95 12.05
C HIS A 145 23.35 4.36 11.46
N ILE A 146 23.32 3.03 11.25
CA ILE A 146 24.31 2.30 10.48
C ILE A 146 23.61 1.27 9.57
N ASN A 147 24.10 1.16 8.33
CA ASN A 147 23.56 0.31 7.29
C ASN A 147 24.59 -0.74 6.91
N THR A 148 24.17 -1.99 6.82
CA THR A 148 24.98 -3.04 6.21
C THR A 148 25.21 -2.74 4.73
N PRO A 149 26.22 -3.38 4.09
CA PRO A 149 26.26 -3.46 2.63
C PRO A 149 24.99 -4.12 2.08
N MET A 150 24.81 -4.05 0.76
CA MET A 150 23.85 -4.93 0.08
C MET A 150 24.34 -6.38 0.16
N LEU A 151 23.51 -7.25 0.70
CA LEU A 151 23.81 -8.65 0.97
C LEU A 151 22.87 -9.56 0.20
N ASN A 152 23.42 -10.66 -0.31
CA ASN A 152 22.61 -11.73 -0.87
C ASN A 152 22.13 -12.66 0.26
N VAL A 153 20.83 -12.57 0.56
CA VAL A 153 20.12 -13.35 1.57
C VAL A 153 18.92 -14.09 0.95
N SER A 154 18.95 -14.30 -0.36
CA SER A 154 17.87 -14.98 -1.12
C SER A 154 17.72 -16.47 -0.80
N ALA A 155 18.76 -17.07 -0.21
CA ALA A 155 18.74 -18.48 0.20
C ALA A 155 17.65 -18.75 1.26
N ASN A 156 17.28 -20.03 1.40
CA ASN A 156 16.37 -20.51 2.47
C ASN A 156 15.02 -19.77 2.54
N GLY A 157 14.44 -19.48 1.37
CA GLY A 157 13.15 -18.80 1.25
C GLY A 157 13.22 -17.29 1.43
N GLY A 158 14.41 -16.68 1.33
CA GLY A 158 14.57 -15.25 1.53
C GLY A 158 14.31 -14.82 2.98
N ILE A 159 14.48 -15.73 3.95
CA ILE A 159 14.34 -15.42 5.38
C ILE A 159 15.71 -15.04 5.91
N ALA A 160 15.91 -13.73 6.07
CA ALA A 160 17.18 -13.15 6.43
C ALA A 160 17.21 -12.81 7.92
N TRP A 161 18.27 -13.23 8.62
CA TRP A 161 18.46 -12.97 10.03
C TRP A 161 19.55 -11.94 10.25
N ILE A 162 19.38 -11.11 11.26
CA ILE A 162 20.41 -10.22 11.79
C ILE A 162 20.57 -10.46 13.29
N ARG A 163 21.82 -10.50 13.74
CA ARG A 163 22.21 -10.60 15.15
C ARG A 163 23.26 -9.54 15.43
N PHE A 164 23.14 -8.85 16.56
CA PHE A 164 24.11 -7.83 16.96
C PHE A 164 24.01 -7.57 18.47
N LYS A 165 25.04 -6.93 19.01
CA LYS A 165 25.03 -6.44 20.38
C LYS A 165 24.68 -4.96 20.41
N ALA A 166 23.90 -4.56 21.41
CA ALA A 166 23.61 -3.17 21.68
C ALA A 166 23.57 -2.88 23.19
N ARG A 167 23.86 -1.62 23.54
CA ARG A 167 23.66 -1.06 24.89
C ARG A 167 23.40 0.45 24.83
N ALA A 168 22.71 0.96 25.84
CA ALA A 168 22.56 2.40 26.04
C ALA A 168 23.89 3.03 26.48
N LYS A 169 24.06 4.32 26.21
CA LYS A 169 25.25 5.06 26.66
C LYS A 169 25.29 5.20 28.18
N ASN A 170 24.24 5.78 28.77
CA ASN A 170 24.16 6.04 30.19
C ASN A 170 22.99 5.30 30.84
N ALA A 171 23.09 5.10 32.16
CA ALA A 171 21.97 4.63 32.95
C ALA A 171 20.86 5.69 32.98
N GLY A 172 19.62 5.26 32.75
CA GLY A 172 18.45 6.15 32.68
C GLY A 172 18.17 6.74 31.30
N ASP A 173 19.08 6.57 30.32
CA ASP A 173 18.79 6.90 28.92
C ASP A 173 17.63 6.04 28.40
N ASN A 174 16.81 6.64 27.53
CA ASN A 174 15.67 5.99 26.91
C ASN A 174 15.78 5.93 25.38
N PRO A 175 16.81 5.26 24.82
CA PRO A 175 16.97 5.16 23.38
C PRO A 175 15.85 4.29 22.79
N GLN A 176 15.35 4.69 21.63
CA GLN A 176 14.50 3.82 20.82
C GLN A 176 15.32 3.33 19.64
N VAL A 177 15.56 2.01 19.62
CA VAL A 177 16.34 1.37 18.56
C VAL A 177 15.41 0.51 17.71
N MET A 178 15.55 0.65 16.40
CA MET A 178 14.78 -0.10 15.42
C MET A 178 15.71 -0.67 14.36
N VAL A 179 15.40 -1.87 13.89
CA VAL A 179 16.08 -2.50 12.75
C VAL A 179 15.10 -2.59 11.61
N GLU A 180 15.49 -2.08 10.45
CA GLU A 180 14.71 -2.11 9.22
C GLU A 180 15.44 -2.94 8.18
N ALA A 181 14.71 -3.57 7.26
CA ALA A 181 15.30 -4.29 6.15
C ALA A 181 14.55 -4.01 4.84
N ALA A 182 15.29 -3.99 3.74
CA ALA A 182 14.73 -3.83 2.41
C ALA A 182 15.55 -4.59 1.36
N GLU A 183 14.87 -5.25 0.43
CA GLU A 183 15.47 -5.69 -0.82
C GLU A 183 15.46 -4.52 -1.80
N THR A 184 16.65 -4.04 -2.14
CA THR A 184 16.82 -2.77 -2.87
C THR A 184 16.86 -2.95 -4.38
N PHE A 185 16.94 -4.18 -4.88
CA PHE A 185 17.14 -4.50 -6.29
C PHE A 185 18.31 -3.70 -6.89
N ASN A 186 19.43 -3.69 -6.17
CA ASN A 186 20.62 -2.92 -6.51
C ASN A 186 20.36 -1.41 -6.60
N MET A 187 19.77 -0.83 -5.53
CA MET A 187 19.41 0.60 -5.46
C MET A 187 18.43 1.06 -6.56
N SER A 188 17.50 0.19 -6.97
CA SER A 188 16.42 0.53 -7.91
C SER A 188 15.54 1.69 -7.37
N PRO A 189 14.83 2.46 -8.24
CA PRO A 189 13.85 3.45 -7.79
C PRO A 189 12.72 2.90 -6.91
N THR A 190 12.50 1.59 -6.91
CA THR A 190 11.48 0.92 -6.09
C THR A 190 12.11 -0.23 -5.33
N TRP A 191 11.89 -0.28 -4.01
CA TRP A 191 12.42 -1.31 -3.11
C TRP A 191 11.27 -2.11 -2.51
N ARG A 192 11.54 -3.38 -2.18
CA ARG A 192 10.63 -4.18 -1.37
C ARG A 192 11.00 -4.02 0.10
N MET A 193 10.12 -3.37 0.84
CA MET A 193 10.29 -3.21 2.28
C MET A 193 9.95 -4.51 3.00
N MET A 194 10.85 -4.95 3.86
CA MET A 194 10.72 -6.21 4.61
C MET A 194 10.18 -5.97 6.02
N GLY A 195 10.00 -4.69 6.41
CA GLY A 195 9.46 -4.29 7.69
C GLY A 195 10.50 -3.73 8.65
N SER A 196 10.08 -3.58 9.91
CA SER A 196 10.95 -3.14 10.99
C SER A 196 10.68 -3.89 12.30
N ALA A 197 11.72 -3.98 13.14
CA ALA A 197 11.66 -4.56 14.48
C ALA A 197 12.19 -3.55 15.51
N THR A 198 11.40 -3.25 16.54
CA THR A 198 11.83 -2.40 17.65
C THR A 198 12.50 -3.24 18.74
N LEU A 199 13.63 -2.76 19.26
CA LEU A 199 14.27 -3.38 20.41
C LEU A 199 13.51 -3.04 21.69
N PRO A 200 13.46 -3.96 22.67
CA PRO A 200 13.03 -3.63 24.01
C PRO A 200 14.01 -2.63 24.65
N GLN A 201 13.64 -2.04 25.78
CA GLN A 201 14.47 -1.07 26.48
C GLN A 201 15.93 -1.54 26.66
N LEU A 202 16.88 -0.72 26.22
CA LEU A 202 18.31 -0.99 26.38
C LEU A 202 18.77 -0.67 27.80
N SER A 203 19.72 -1.47 28.29
CA SER A 203 20.50 -1.21 29.51
C SER A 203 21.93 -0.76 29.14
N THR A 204 22.73 -0.37 30.13
CA THR A 204 24.18 -0.14 29.96
C THR A 204 24.99 -1.42 29.76
N GLU A 205 24.41 -2.57 30.09
CA GLU A 205 25.01 -3.88 29.82
C GLU A 205 24.85 -4.27 28.36
N TRP A 206 25.92 -4.79 27.76
CA TRP A 206 25.89 -5.37 26.43
C TRP A 206 24.93 -6.55 26.39
N LYS A 207 23.94 -6.46 25.50
CA LYS A 207 23.00 -7.55 25.20
C LYS A 207 23.02 -7.85 23.72
N GLU A 208 22.89 -9.12 23.38
CA GLU A 208 22.74 -9.60 22.02
C GLU A 208 21.26 -9.71 21.66
N TYR A 209 20.93 -9.22 20.48
CA TYR A 209 19.59 -9.20 19.90
C TYR A 209 19.61 -9.94 18.58
N SER A 210 18.62 -10.78 18.32
CA SER A 210 18.47 -11.46 17.04
C SER A 210 17.02 -11.45 16.56
N MET A 211 16.84 -11.23 15.26
CA MET A 211 15.55 -11.15 14.58
C MET A 211 15.69 -11.58 13.12
N TYR A 212 14.56 -11.90 12.47
CA TYR A 212 14.52 -12.23 11.06
C TYR A 212 13.48 -11.42 10.29
N PHE A 213 13.64 -11.39 8.97
CA PHE A 213 12.76 -10.68 8.06
C PHE A 213 12.46 -11.56 6.84
N PHE A 214 11.23 -11.50 6.34
CA PHE A 214 10.81 -12.17 5.12
C PHE A 214 11.09 -11.32 3.89
N GLY A 215 11.27 -11.97 2.73
CA GLY A 215 11.39 -11.26 1.45
C GLY A 215 12.80 -10.71 1.17
N GLY A 216 13.83 -11.31 1.74
CA GLY A 216 15.22 -11.06 1.38
C GLY A 216 15.55 -11.54 -0.04
N GLY A 217 16.44 -10.82 -0.71
CA GLY A 217 16.90 -11.09 -2.08
C GLY A 217 18.42 -10.94 -2.22
N GLU A 218 18.89 -10.59 -3.42
CA GLU A 218 20.32 -10.49 -3.74
C GLU A 218 20.97 -9.19 -3.25
N TYR A 219 20.18 -8.14 -3.01
CA TYR A 219 20.65 -6.79 -2.68
C TYR A 219 19.95 -6.25 -1.42
N THR A 220 19.80 -7.11 -0.42
CA THR A 220 19.13 -6.75 0.82
C THR A 220 20.04 -5.95 1.73
N LEU A 221 19.51 -4.86 2.28
CA LEU A 221 20.20 -3.98 3.21
C LEU A 221 19.46 -3.98 4.55
N PHE A 222 20.20 -3.99 5.65
CA PHE A 222 19.69 -3.78 7.00
C PHE A 222 20.12 -2.42 7.53
N ASN A 223 19.20 -1.70 8.16
CA ASN A 223 19.41 -0.38 8.75
C ASN A 223 19.12 -0.46 10.25
N ILE A 224 20.12 -0.22 11.09
CA ILE A 224 19.93 -0.10 12.54
C ILE A 224 19.87 1.38 12.87
N VAL A 225 18.68 1.83 13.30
CA VAL A 225 18.37 3.23 13.60
C VAL A 225 18.20 3.41 15.10
N SER A 226 18.73 4.51 15.63
CA SER A 226 18.54 4.95 17.00
C SER A 226 18.04 6.39 17.04
N VAL A 227 17.09 6.65 17.96
CA VAL A 227 16.58 7.98 18.30
C VAL A 227 16.49 8.14 19.82
N MET A 228 16.17 9.35 20.29
CA MET A 228 15.98 9.75 21.70
C MET A 228 17.24 9.83 22.56
N ALA A 229 18.13 8.84 22.51
CA ALA A 229 19.37 8.85 23.25
C ALA A 229 20.46 8.01 22.55
N PRO A 230 21.75 8.21 22.85
CA PRO A 230 22.83 7.51 22.17
C PRO A 230 22.95 6.03 22.57
N VAL A 231 23.45 5.21 21.64
CA VAL A 231 23.68 3.77 21.85
C VAL A 231 25.03 3.33 21.30
N TYR A 232 25.52 2.18 21.77
CA TYR A 232 26.65 1.47 21.17
C TYR A 232 26.16 0.22 20.47
N ILE A 233 26.74 -0.08 19.31
CA ILE A 233 26.47 -1.26 18.49
C ILE A 233 27.78 -2.02 18.27
N ASP A 234 27.73 -3.34 18.34
CA ASP A 234 28.88 -4.21 18.11
C ASP A 234 28.46 -5.58 17.54
N ASN A 235 29.38 -6.30 16.89
CA ASN A 235 29.24 -7.67 16.38
C ASN A 235 28.00 -7.88 15.49
N ILE A 236 27.86 -7.12 14.39
CA ILE A 236 26.77 -7.35 13.43
C ILE A 236 27.05 -8.61 12.61
N GLU A 237 26.15 -9.58 12.72
CA GLU A 237 26.11 -10.81 11.94
C GLU A 237 24.81 -10.85 11.14
N VAL A 238 24.91 -11.11 9.84
CA VAL A 238 23.77 -11.41 8.97
C VAL A 238 23.91 -12.84 8.47
N PHE A 239 22.85 -13.62 8.55
CA PHE A 239 22.83 -15.03 8.17
C PHE A 239 21.47 -15.44 7.63
N THR A 240 21.42 -16.62 7.01
CA THR A 240 20.16 -17.32 6.69
C THR A 240 20.13 -18.65 7.44
N VAL A 241 18.97 -19.31 7.53
CA VAL A 241 18.85 -20.58 8.25
C VAL A 241 18.41 -21.67 7.30
N LYS A 242 19.25 -22.70 7.13
CA LYS A 242 18.88 -23.93 6.44
C LYS A 242 17.96 -24.74 7.35
N GLN A 243 16.65 -24.58 7.15
CA GLN A 243 15.63 -25.12 8.06
C GLN A 243 15.52 -26.65 8.00
N HIS A 244 15.15 -27.27 9.12
CA HIS A 244 14.80 -28.69 9.19
C HIS A 244 13.56 -29.03 8.35
N VAL A 245 12.63 -28.08 8.26
CA VAL A 245 11.45 -28.08 7.39
C VAL A 245 11.19 -26.65 6.95
N ASN A 246 10.98 -26.43 5.66
CA ASN A 246 10.84 -25.08 5.10
C ASN A 246 9.56 -24.39 5.57
N THR A 247 9.63 -23.06 5.74
CA THR A 247 8.47 -22.20 6.02
C THR A 247 7.52 -22.16 4.81
N PRO A 248 6.20 -22.36 5.00
CA PRO A 248 5.22 -22.15 3.94
C PRO A 248 5.02 -20.67 3.63
N GLU A 249 4.59 -20.38 2.40
CA GLU A 249 4.15 -19.05 1.97
C GLU A 249 2.63 -19.01 2.00
N MET A 250 2.07 -18.00 2.69
CA MET A 250 0.63 -17.81 2.77
C MET A 250 0.08 -17.25 1.47
N LEU A 251 -1.08 -17.76 1.05
CA LEU A 251 -1.81 -17.29 -0.14
C LEU A 251 -3.06 -16.54 0.29
N ALA A 252 -3.67 -15.81 -0.65
CA ALA A 252 -4.94 -15.12 -0.40
C ALA A 252 -6.05 -16.08 0.05
N HIS A 253 -6.93 -15.58 0.92
CA HIS A 253 -8.11 -16.30 1.37
C HIS A 253 -9.15 -16.36 0.24
N THR A 254 -10.07 -17.33 0.31
CA THR A 254 -11.21 -17.44 -0.62
C THR A 254 -12.49 -17.76 0.15
N ASN A 255 -13.63 -17.75 -0.56
CA ASN A 255 -14.93 -18.18 -0.05
C ASN A 255 -15.34 -17.49 1.26
N TYR A 256 -15.08 -16.19 1.39
CA TYR A 256 -15.50 -15.42 2.55
C TYR A 256 -17.03 -15.29 2.59
N ALA A 257 -17.64 -15.71 3.70
CA ALA A 257 -19.09 -15.65 3.93
C ALA A 257 -19.41 -15.00 5.29
N GLY A 258 -18.60 -14.01 5.70
CA GLY A 258 -18.78 -13.27 6.96
C GLY A 258 -18.24 -14.01 8.18
N SER A 259 -18.80 -15.20 8.46
CA SER A 259 -18.41 -16.01 9.64
C SER A 259 -17.47 -17.17 9.34
N GLU A 260 -17.18 -17.39 8.07
CA GLU A 260 -16.29 -18.44 7.58
C GLU A 260 -15.52 -17.98 6.34
N PHE A 261 -14.35 -18.58 6.13
CA PHE A 261 -13.50 -18.36 4.97
C PHE A 261 -12.45 -19.48 4.86
N ASP A 262 -11.89 -19.67 3.67
CA ASP A 262 -10.82 -20.64 3.42
C ASP A 262 -9.46 -19.96 3.33
N ILE A 263 -8.48 -20.47 4.07
CA ILE A 263 -7.09 -20.03 3.99
C ILE A 263 -6.20 -21.12 3.37
N HIS A 264 -5.18 -20.67 2.63
CA HIS A 264 -4.31 -21.55 1.84
C HIS A 264 -2.85 -21.14 1.98
N TRP A 265 -1.95 -22.10 1.79
CA TRP A 265 -0.52 -21.86 1.74
C TRP A 265 0.19 -22.84 0.80
N THR A 266 1.45 -22.55 0.48
CA THR A 266 2.26 -23.43 -0.36
C THR A 266 2.55 -24.76 0.33
N LYS A 267 2.45 -25.85 -0.43
CA LYS A 267 2.75 -27.19 0.06
C LYS A 267 4.27 -27.34 0.25
N ILE A 268 4.68 -27.85 1.41
CA ILE A 268 6.08 -28.15 1.73
C ILE A 268 6.28 -29.64 1.53
N ALA A 269 7.15 -30.02 0.59
CA ALA A 269 7.31 -31.40 0.11
C ALA A 269 7.59 -32.41 1.24
N ASP A 270 8.34 -31.98 2.25
CA ASP A 270 8.82 -32.81 3.35
C ASP A 270 7.98 -32.66 4.64
N ALA A 271 6.92 -31.86 4.63
CA ALA A 271 6.09 -31.63 5.82
C ALA A 271 5.09 -32.77 6.02
N THR A 272 4.90 -33.19 7.29
CA THR A 272 3.90 -34.16 7.71
C THR A 272 2.57 -33.51 8.11
N GLY A 273 2.56 -32.18 8.28
CA GLY A 273 1.39 -31.38 8.63
C GLY A 273 1.78 -29.94 8.91
N TYR A 274 0.85 -29.16 9.44
CA TYR A 274 1.02 -27.74 9.73
C TYR A 274 0.36 -27.37 11.06
N LYS A 275 0.86 -26.30 11.68
CA LYS A 275 0.18 -25.58 12.77
C LYS A 275 -0.30 -24.24 12.23
N VAL A 276 -1.58 -23.98 12.37
CA VAL A 276 -2.24 -22.78 11.84
C VAL A 276 -2.66 -21.87 12.98
N ASN A 277 -2.40 -20.58 12.84
CA ASN A 277 -2.97 -19.55 13.69
C ASN A 277 -3.93 -18.67 12.89
N VAL A 278 -5.06 -18.32 13.50
CA VAL A 278 -6.01 -17.32 13.01
C VAL A 278 -6.37 -16.42 14.18
N PHE A 279 -6.12 -15.11 14.06
CA PHE A 279 -6.23 -14.17 15.18
C PHE A 279 -6.59 -12.76 14.73
N THR A 280 -7.22 -11.99 15.61
CA THR A 280 -7.35 -10.54 15.49
C THR A 280 -6.24 -9.85 16.27
N LEU A 281 -6.07 -8.54 16.07
CA LEU A 281 -5.18 -7.72 16.90
C LEU A 281 -6.03 -6.79 17.76
N SER A 282 -5.82 -6.80 19.07
CA SER A 282 -6.38 -5.79 19.99
C SER A 282 -5.86 -4.39 19.67
N GLU A 283 -6.46 -3.35 20.26
CA GLU A 283 -5.97 -1.97 20.13
C GLU A 283 -4.49 -1.80 20.53
N ALA A 284 -4.02 -2.63 21.48
CA ALA A 284 -2.62 -2.66 21.91
C ALA A 284 -1.70 -3.51 21.01
N GLY A 285 -2.20 -4.01 19.88
CA GLY A 285 -1.45 -4.84 18.93
C GLY A 285 -1.18 -6.27 19.40
N LYS A 286 -1.86 -6.74 20.46
CA LYS A 286 -1.72 -8.12 20.95
C LYS A 286 -2.66 -9.06 20.19
N PRO A 287 -2.21 -10.28 19.84
CA PRO A 287 -3.04 -11.26 19.15
C PRO A 287 -4.14 -11.81 20.07
N GLU A 288 -5.34 -11.93 19.52
CA GLU A 288 -6.50 -12.59 20.11
C GLU A 288 -6.91 -13.74 19.19
N TYR A 289 -6.64 -14.98 19.61
CA TYR A 289 -6.74 -16.14 18.73
C TYR A 289 -8.17 -16.68 18.62
N LEU A 290 -8.64 -16.84 17.38
CA LEU A 290 -9.77 -17.70 17.03
C LEU A 290 -9.31 -19.16 16.94
N PHE A 291 -8.15 -19.38 16.33
CA PHE A 291 -7.45 -20.67 16.31
C PHE A 291 -5.98 -20.44 16.64
N GLU A 292 -5.47 -21.16 17.65
CA GLU A 292 -4.07 -21.12 18.04
C GLU A 292 -3.46 -22.51 17.86
N ASN A 293 -2.33 -22.59 17.15
CA ASN A 293 -1.57 -23.82 16.91
C ASN A 293 -2.43 -24.98 16.39
N LYS A 294 -3.45 -24.68 15.56
CA LYS A 294 -4.38 -25.68 15.04
C LYS A 294 -3.64 -26.64 14.11
N ALA A 295 -3.51 -27.89 14.53
CA ALA A 295 -2.90 -28.93 13.72
C ALA A 295 -3.78 -29.30 12.52
N VAL A 296 -3.20 -29.31 11.33
CA VAL A 296 -3.83 -29.74 10.07
C VAL A 296 -2.84 -30.56 9.24
N THR A 297 -3.32 -31.46 8.39
CA THR A 297 -2.47 -32.32 7.55
C THR A 297 -2.45 -31.90 6.07
N THR A 298 -3.28 -30.93 5.71
CA THR A 298 -3.41 -30.35 4.36
C THR A 298 -2.81 -28.95 4.32
N ASN A 299 -2.66 -28.38 3.13
CA ASN A 299 -2.17 -27.01 2.94
C ASN A 299 -3.31 -25.98 2.82
N ASN A 300 -4.44 -26.28 3.44
CA ASN A 300 -5.62 -25.44 3.53
C ASN A 300 -6.31 -25.67 4.87
N PHE A 301 -7.07 -24.66 5.32
CA PHE A 301 -7.90 -24.76 6.50
C PHE A 301 -9.18 -23.92 6.31
N HIS A 302 -10.33 -24.56 6.52
CA HIS A 302 -11.62 -23.89 6.55
C HIS A 302 -11.84 -23.29 7.94
N VAL A 303 -11.88 -21.96 7.99
CA VAL A 303 -12.05 -21.19 9.23
C VAL A 303 -13.54 -20.97 9.46
N THR A 304 -14.01 -21.26 10.66
CA THR A 304 -15.40 -21.03 11.09
C THR A 304 -15.44 -20.24 12.40
N GLY A 305 -16.52 -19.51 12.65
CA GLY A 305 -16.71 -18.75 13.89
C GLY A 305 -16.02 -17.38 13.89
N ALA A 306 -15.68 -16.87 12.71
CA ALA A 306 -15.27 -15.49 12.54
C ALA A 306 -16.46 -14.53 12.75
N GLU A 307 -16.16 -13.29 13.08
CA GLU A 307 -17.17 -12.21 13.12
C GLU A 307 -17.06 -11.36 11.86
N SER A 308 -18.19 -11.23 11.15
CA SER A 308 -18.26 -10.48 9.89
C SER A 308 -17.84 -9.03 10.10
N GLY A 309 -16.96 -8.54 9.23
CA GLY A 309 -16.42 -7.18 9.25
C GLY A 309 -15.22 -6.97 10.20
N LYS A 310 -14.75 -8.00 10.91
CA LYS A 310 -13.46 -7.95 11.63
C LYS A 310 -12.30 -8.30 10.71
N THR A 311 -11.18 -7.60 10.86
CA THR A 311 -9.91 -7.97 10.21
C THR A 311 -9.26 -9.12 10.96
N TYR A 312 -9.19 -10.29 10.33
CA TYR A 312 -8.41 -11.43 10.82
C TYR A 312 -7.04 -11.50 10.16
N PHE A 313 -6.07 -12.04 10.89
CA PHE A 313 -4.74 -12.38 10.42
C PHE A 313 -4.53 -13.88 10.54
N TYR A 314 -3.71 -14.44 9.67
CA TYR A 314 -3.41 -15.87 9.69
C TYR A 314 -1.99 -16.16 9.22
N ASN A 315 -1.38 -17.19 9.83
CA ASN A 315 -0.08 -17.73 9.45
C ASN A 315 -0.03 -19.24 9.71
N ALA A 316 0.98 -19.90 9.15
CA ALA A 316 1.19 -21.34 9.35
C ALA A 316 2.67 -21.68 9.54
N SER A 317 2.93 -22.68 10.37
CA SER A 317 4.23 -23.35 10.47
C SER A 317 4.11 -24.76 9.90
N ALA A 318 5.08 -25.19 9.10
CA ALA A 318 5.18 -26.58 8.68
C ALA A 318 5.76 -27.45 9.80
N THR A 319 5.35 -28.71 9.87
CA THR A 319 5.81 -29.68 10.86
C THR A 319 6.43 -30.90 10.19
N LYS A 320 7.52 -31.43 10.77
CA LYS A 320 8.20 -32.65 10.29
C LYS A 320 8.82 -33.38 11.49
N GLY A 321 8.18 -34.47 11.92
CA GLY A 321 8.61 -35.19 13.13
C GLY A 321 8.52 -34.27 14.37
N SER A 322 9.64 -34.07 15.07
CA SER A 322 9.73 -33.14 16.20
C SER A 322 10.05 -31.70 15.80
N TYR A 323 10.26 -31.41 14.51
CA TYR A 323 10.64 -30.09 14.03
C TYR A 323 9.44 -29.28 13.55
N GLU A 324 9.55 -27.97 13.71
CA GLU A 324 8.61 -26.96 13.24
C GLU A 324 9.40 -25.88 12.47
N SER A 325 8.84 -25.38 11.36
CA SER A 325 9.44 -24.27 10.62
C SER A 325 9.29 -22.95 11.39
N ILE A 326 9.98 -21.91 10.91
CA ILE A 326 9.60 -20.54 11.25
C ILE A 326 8.13 -20.34 10.84
N PRO A 327 7.27 -19.72 11.67
CA PRO A 327 5.91 -19.35 11.26
C PRO A 327 5.98 -18.47 10.02
N SER A 328 5.12 -18.71 9.03
CA SER A 328 5.07 -17.89 7.82
C SER A 328 4.84 -16.42 8.13
N ASP A 329 5.13 -15.57 7.14
CA ASP A 329 4.59 -14.22 7.13
C ASP A 329 3.04 -14.28 7.23
N LYS A 330 2.44 -13.28 7.88
CA LYS A 330 0.98 -13.27 8.10
C LYS A 330 0.27 -12.64 6.91
N MET A 331 -0.83 -13.24 6.48
CA MET A 331 -1.79 -12.62 5.59
C MET A 331 -2.99 -12.12 6.40
N PHE A 332 -3.79 -11.24 5.80
CA PHE A 332 -5.00 -10.72 6.42
C PHE A 332 -6.23 -11.05 5.59
N VAL A 333 -7.38 -11.07 6.27
CA VAL A 333 -8.71 -11.18 5.70
C VAL A 333 -9.33 -9.80 5.76
N PHE A 334 -9.61 -9.24 4.59
CA PHE A 334 -10.30 -7.97 4.42
C PHE A 334 -11.24 -8.12 3.25
N ASP A 335 -12.45 -8.58 3.55
CA ASP A 335 -13.50 -8.84 2.57
C ASP A 335 -14.87 -8.57 3.21
N LEU A 336 -15.88 -8.40 2.37
CA LEU A 336 -17.26 -8.12 2.77
C LEU A 336 -18.14 -9.29 2.39
N GLU A 337 -19.08 -9.65 3.27
CA GLU A 337 -20.12 -10.59 2.89
C GLU A 337 -21.03 -9.96 1.83
N ALA A 338 -21.59 -10.79 0.96
CA ALA A 338 -22.53 -10.31 -0.05
C ALA A 338 -23.80 -9.75 0.63
N PRO A 339 -24.25 -8.53 0.30
CA PRO A 339 -25.50 -8.00 0.82
C PRO A 339 -26.68 -8.83 0.34
N VAL A 340 -27.59 -9.17 1.25
CA VAL A 340 -28.80 -9.92 0.93
C VAL A 340 -29.91 -8.94 0.58
N MET A 341 -30.42 -9.00 -0.66
CA MET A 341 -31.56 -8.21 -1.10
C MET A 341 -32.86 -8.70 -0.43
N ASN A 342 -33.65 -7.77 0.07
CA ASN A 342 -35.01 -8.06 0.54
C ASN A 342 -35.99 -8.06 -0.64
N GLU A 343 -37.21 -8.57 -0.40
CA GLU A 343 -38.28 -8.44 -1.38
C GLU A 343 -38.56 -6.96 -1.70
N VAL A 344 -38.75 -6.68 -3.00
CA VAL A 344 -39.09 -5.35 -3.49
C VAL A 344 -40.50 -4.99 -3.04
N THR A 345 -40.65 -3.78 -2.48
CA THR A 345 -41.97 -3.25 -2.08
C THR A 345 -42.38 -2.07 -2.96
N ASN A 346 -43.65 -1.66 -2.89
CA ASN A 346 -44.21 -0.53 -3.63
C ASN A 346 -44.03 -0.61 -5.15
N LEU A 347 -43.91 -1.83 -5.70
CA LEU A 347 -43.73 -2.05 -7.13
C LEU A 347 -44.99 -1.61 -7.91
N ASN A 348 -44.83 -0.59 -8.73
CA ASN A 348 -45.80 -0.16 -9.73
C ASN A 348 -45.07 0.14 -11.05
N LYS A 349 -45.77 0.70 -12.04
CA LYS A 349 -45.21 0.95 -13.38
C LYS A 349 -43.94 1.80 -13.35
N ASP A 350 -43.86 2.77 -12.42
CA ASP A 350 -42.84 3.83 -12.47
C ASP A 350 -41.93 3.84 -11.25
N LYS A 351 -42.26 3.11 -10.18
CA LYS A 351 -41.53 3.14 -8.91
C LYS A 351 -41.49 1.78 -8.24
N TYR A 352 -40.42 1.56 -7.48
CA TYR A 352 -40.29 0.46 -6.54
C TYR A 352 -39.36 0.88 -5.39
N THR A 353 -39.39 0.14 -4.29
CA THR A 353 -38.47 0.31 -3.16
C THR A 353 -37.66 -0.96 -3.01
N ALA A 354 -36.36 -0.87 -3.29
CA ALA A 354 -35.38 -1.90 -2.98
C ALA A 354 -34.77 -1.64 -1.60
N SER A 355 -34.51 -2.72 -0.86
CA SER A 355 -33.76 -2.68 0.39
C SER A 355 -32.92 -3.94 0.52
N TRP A 356 -31.89 -3.91 1.36
CA TRP A 356 -30.98 -5.03 1.59
C TRP A 356 -30.58 -5.07 3.07
N SER A 357 -30.09 -6.21 3.51
CA SER A 357 -29.54 -6.38 4.85
C SER A 357 -28.24 -5.60 5.01
N THR A 358 -28.00 -5.04 6.19
CA THR A 358 -26.74 -4.36 6.51
C THR A 358 -25.59 -5.36 6.53
N VAL A 359 -24.55 -5.09 5.75
CA VAL A 359 -23.26 -5.78 5.76
C VAL A 359 -22.34 -5.07 6.76
N PRO A 360 -21.85 -5.74 7.82
CA PRO A 360 -20.88 -5.17 8.74
C PRO A 360 -19.65 -4.62 8.00
N SER A 361 -19.16 -3.44 8.41
CA SER A 361 -18.02 -2.73 7.81
C SER A 361 -18.18 -2.24 6.35
N ALA A 362 -19.32 -2.48 5.69
CA ALA A 362 -19.58 -1.91 4.37
C ALA A 362 -19.75 -0.38 4.47
N GLU A 363 -18.84 0.37 3.84
CA GLU A 363 -18.93 1.84 3.78
C GLU A 363 -19.98 2.31 2.78
N ARG A 364 -20.20 1.53 1.71
CA ARG A 364 -20.99 1.90 0.54
C ARG A 364 -21.62 0.64 -0.06
N TYR A 365 -22.76 0.81 -0.71
CA TYR A 365 -23.41 -0.24 -1.50
C TYR A 365 -23.52 0.22 -2.94
N ASN A 366 -23.13 -0.65 -3.87
CA ASN A 366 -23.48 -0.48 -5.27
C ASN A 366 -24.80 -1.20 -5.51
N TYR A 367 -25.78 -0.48 -6.03
CA TYR A 367 -27.08 -1.03 -6.40
C TYR A 367 -27.22 -1.00 -7.92
N ILE A 368 -27.54 -2.16 -8.51
CA ILE A 368 -27.80 -2.28 -9.94
C ILE A 368 -29.22 -2.81 -10.11
N ALA A 369 -30.00 -2.13 -10.94
CA ALA A 369 -31.33 -2.54 -11.32
C ALA A 369 -31.37 -2.87 -12.81
N TYR A 370 -31.94 -4.02 -13.14
CA TYR A 370 -32.19 -4.42 -14.52
C TYR A 370 -33.69 -4.39 -14.80
N TYR A 371 -34.06 -3.99 -16.02
CA TYR A 371 -35.44 -4.00 -16.49
C TYR A 371 -35.57 -4.91 -17.71
N ASP A 372 -36.14 -6.10 -17.49
CA ASP A 372 -36.37 -7.07 -18.55
C ASP A 372 -37.53 -6.64 -19.45
N ARG A 373 -37.27 -6.57 -20.75
CA ARG A 373 -38.26 -6.24 -21.77
C ARG A 373 -38.35 -7.37 -22.79
N LYS A 374 -39.57 -7.78 -23.12
CA LYS A 374 -39.84 -8.83 -24.11
C LYS A 374 -40.48 -8.22 -25.36
N ALA A 375 -39.95 -8.54 -26.53
CA ALA A 375 -40.59 -8.20 -27.80
C ALA A 375 -41.90 -8.99 -27.95
N GLY A 376 -43.04 -8.29 -28.03
CA GLY A 376 -44.36 -8.92 -28.16
C GLY A 376 -44.70 -9.37 -29.59
N LYS A 377 -43.94 -8.91 -30.59
CA LYS A 377 -44.15 -9.22 -32.02
C LYS A 377 -42.82 -9.10 -32.78
N ALA A 378 -42.77 -9.66 -33.98
CA ALA A 378 -41.65 -9.46 -34.90
C ALA A 378 -41.58 -8.00 -35.39
N GLY A 379 -40.36 -7.52 -35.62
CA GLY A 379 -40.07 -6.16 -36.08
C GLY A 379 -39.08 -5.44 -35.15
N ASP A 380 -38.94 -4.14 -35.35
CA ASP A 380 -38.00 -3.31 -34.58
C ASP A 380 -38.30 -3.34 -33.09
N PHE A 381 -37.24 -3.54 -32.31
CA PHE A 381 -37.29 -3.49 -30.85
C PHE A 381 -36.44 -2.31 -30.36
N VAL A 382 -37.12 -1.23 -29.95
CA VAL A 382 -36.46 -0.02 -29.48
C VAL A 382 -35.90 -0.28 -28.07
N VAL A 383 -34.57 -0.42 -28.00
CA VAL A 383 -33.85 -0.59 -26.73
C VAL A 383 -33.79 0.72 -25.97
N THR A 384 -33.49 1.82 -26.63
CA THR A 384 -33.47 3.14 -26.03
C THR A 384 -33.84 4.18 -27.08
N GLU A 385 -34.52 5.24 -26.66
CA GLU A 385 -34.89 6.37 -27.50
C GLU A 385 -34.86 7.63 -26.63
N GLU A 386 -33.93 8.52 -26.93
CA GLU A 386 -33.73 9.75 -26.18
C GLU A 386 -33.96 10.95 -27.09
N ASP A 387 -34.73 11.92 -26.59
CA ASP A 387 -34.96 13.19 -27.27
C ASP A 387 -34.33 14.38 -26.55
N PHE A 388 -33.71 14.14 -25.38
CA PHE A 388 -33.05 15.15 -24.55
C PHE A 388 -33.95 16.33 -24.15
N THR A 389 -35.28 16.15 -24.20
CA THR A 389 -36.25 17.20 -23.84
C THR A 389 -36.06 17.59 -22.38
N GLY A 390 -35.90 18.89 -22.12
CA GLY A 390 -35.83 19.41 -20.77
C GLY A 390 -34.58 19.07 -19.96
N VAL A 391 -33.46 18.68 -20.60
CA VAL A 391 -32.16 18.55 -19.92
C VAL A 391 -31.77 19.84 -19.20
N LYS A 392 -31.16 19.69 -18.03
CA LYS A 392 -30.89 20.81 -17.11
C LYS A 392 -29.42 20.90 -16.73
N ASP A 393 -29.05 22.05 -16.19
CA ASP A 393 -27.80 22.23 -15.47
C ASP A 393 -27.81 21.46 -14.14
N ALA A 394 -26.64 21.40 -13.51
CA ALA A 394 -26.45 20.65 -12.27
C ALA A 394 -27.22 21.24 -11.07
N GLU A 395 -27.65 22.49 -11.17
CA GLU A 395 -28.52 23.18 -10.23
C GLU A 395 -30.02 22.94 -10.51
N GLY A 396 -30.36 22.17 -11.56
CA GLY A 396 -31.71 21.79 -11.93
C GLY A 396 -32.47 22.83 -12.76
N ASN A 397 -31.78 23.82 -13.33
CA ASN A 397 -32.36 24.87 -14.16
C ASN A 397 -32.22 24.56 -15.65
N LEU A 398 -33.18 25.04 -16.44
CA LEU A 398 -33.03 25.11 -17.88
C LEU A 398 -32.03 26.23 -18.21
N THR A 399 -31.02 25.92 -19.01
CA THR A 399 -29.94 26.86 -19.33
C THR A 399 -30.34 27.95 -20.30
N GLY A 400 -31.34 27.69 -21.15
CA GLY A 400 -31.70 28.53 -22.28
C GLY A 400 -30.66 28.51 -23.41
N TRP A 401 -29.60 27.71 -23.31
CA TRP A 401 -28.52 27.67 -24.30
C TRP A 401 -29.02 27.05 -25.60
N THR A 402 -28.57 27.62 -26.72
CA THR A 402 -28.93 27.15 -28.07
C THR A 402 -27.72 27.22 -29.00
N LYS A 403 -27.79 26.56 -30.16
CA LYS A 403 -26.75 26.64 -31.19
C LYS A 403 -26.63 28.05 -31.77
N GLU A 404 -27.71 28.84 -31.76
CA GLU A 404 -27.73 30.25 -32.14
C GLU A 404 -27.11 31.16 -31.06
N GLU A 405 -27.30 30.82 -29.79
CA GLU A 405 -26.75 31.53 -28.64
C GLU A 405 -25.94 30.56 -27.75
N PRO A 406 -24.73 30.16 -28.21
CA PRO A 406 -23.97 29.11 -27.54
C PRO A 406 -23.30 29.62 -26.25
N SER A 407 -23.17 28.72 -25.28
CA SER A 407 -22.40 28.94 -24.06
C SER A 407 -21.01 28.31 -24.21
N PRO A 408 -19.94 28.96 -23.74
CA PRO A 408 -18.60 28.37 -23.71
C PRO A 408 -18.41 27.38 -22.54
N ASN A 409 -19.45 27.14 -21.73
CA ASN A 409 -19.35 26.29 -20.55
C ASN A 409 -19.78 24.86 -20.88
N SER A 410 -19.01 23.90 -20.36
CA SER A 410 -19.30 22.47 -20.42
C SER A 410 -18.96 21.82 -19.07
N TYR A 411 -19.59 20.68 -18.80
CA TYR A 411 -19.30 19.81 -17.67
C TYR A 411 -18.26 18.76 -18.09
N ASP A 412 -17.20 18.60 -17.32
CA ASP A 412 -16.21 17.54 -17.50
C ASP A 412 -16.87 16.15 -17.54
N SER A 413 -17.78 15.89 -16.60
CA SER A 413 -18.57 14.66 -16.52
C SER A 413 -19.90 14.91 -15.80
N TYR A 414 -21.02 14.47 -16.38
CA TYR A 414 -22.35 14.60 -15.78
C TYR A 414 -23.28 13.45 -16.17
N TYR A 415 -23.92 12.80 -15.20
CA TYR A 415 -25.03 11.89 -15.46
C TYR A 415 -26.30 12.71 -15.63
N ILE A 416 -27.04 12.47 -16.71
CA ILE A 416 -28.17 13.31 -17.13
C ILE A 416 -29.47 12.69 -16.58
N PRO A 417 -30.05 13.20 -15.47
CA PRO A 417 -31.17 12.55 -14.81
C PRO A 417 -32.50 12.71 -15.57
N GLU A 418 -32.61 13.67 -16.49
CA GLU A 418 -33.82 13.92 -17.29
C GLU A 418 -34.02 12.93 -18.45
N MET A 419 -33.05 12.07 -18.71
CA MET A 419 -33.12 11.07 -19.79
C MET A 419 -34.23 10.05 -19.54
N LYS A 420 -34.91 9.61 -20.60
CA LYS A 420 -36.00 8.63 -20.51
C LYS A 420 -35.50 7.30 -19.97
N GLN A 421 -34.29 6.91 -20.36
CA GLN A 421 -33.55 5.81 -19.77
C GLN A 421 -32.47 6.35 -18.83
N ALA A 422 -32.48 5.89 -17.58
CA ALA A 422 -31.43 6.29 -16.63
C ALA A 422 -30.05 5.74 -17.03
N GLY A 423 -29.00 6.48 -16.66
CA GLY A 423 -27.60 6.03 -16.76
C GLY A 423 -26.79 6.59 -17.93
N TRP A 424 -27.36 7.47 -18.75
CA TRP A 424 -26.59 8.22 -19.74
C TRP A 424 -25.65 9.22 -19.05
N LYS A 425 -24.41 9.26 -19.55
CA LYS A 425 -23.34 10.12 -19.03
C LYS A 425 -22.78 10.97 -20.16
N GLY A 426 -22.79 12.29 -20.00
CA GLY A 426 -22.03 13.21 -20.84
C GLY A 426 -20.61 13.40 -20.30
N THR A 427 -19.63 13.50 -21.19
CA THR A 427 -18.27 13.95 -20.91
C THR A 427 -17.96 15.16 -21.78
N GLN A 428 -17.37 16.21 -21.20
CA GLN A 428 -17.24 17.53 -21.84
C GLN A 428 -18.57 17.95 -22.50
N TYR A 429 -19.65 17.92 -21.72
CA TYR A 429 -21.04 18.01 -22.19
C TYR A 429 -21.71 19.28 -21.67
N ALA A 430 -22.60 19.89 -22.45
CA ALA A 430 -23.44 21.01 -22.03
C ALA A 430 -24.94 20.78 -22.32
N PRO A 431 -25.84 21.01 -21.33
CA PRO A 431 -27.28 20.87 -21.51
C PRO A 431 -27.85 22.07 -22.26
N TYR A 432 -28.12 21.89 -23.55
CA TYR A 432 -28.77 22.89 -24.38
C TYR A 432 -30.29 22.67 -24.34
N THR A 433 -31.07 23.68 -24.71
CA THR A 433 -32.54 23.61 -24.60
C THR A 433 -33.08 22.55 -25.56
N ASP A 434 -33.49 21.40 -25.01
CA ASP A 434 -34.04 20.22 -25.70
C ASP A 434 -33.05 19.44 -26.59
N TYR A 435 -31.74 19.60 -26.37
CA TYR A 435 -30.68 18.80 -26.99
C TYR A 435 -29.37 18.93 -26.21
N ILE A 436 -28.39 18.10 -26.55
CA ILE A 436 -27.08 18.13 -25.92
C ILE A 436 -26.02 18.73 -26.83
N CYS A 437 -25.05 19.41 -26.23
CA CYS A 437 -23.83 19.84 -26.92
C CYS A 437 -22.65 19.05 -26.35
N LEU A 438 -21.83 18.47 -27.24
CA LEU A 438 -20.57 17.84 -26.90
C LEU A 438 -19.44 18.81 -27.27
N ASP A 439 -18.70 19.24 -26.26
CA ASP A 439 -17.64 20.24 -26.38
C ASP A 439 -16.36 19.61 -26.95
N GLY A 440 -16.35 19.47 -28.28
CA GLY A 440 -15.22 18.92 -29.00
C GLY A 440 -13.92 19.72 -28.85
N TRP A 441 -13.97 20.98 -28.39
CA TRP A 441 -12.75 21.77 -28.16
C TRP A 441 -11.87 21.12 -27.09
N GLN A 442 -12.47 20.55 -26.05
CA GLN A 442 -11.76 19.88 -24.95
C GLN A 442 -10.99 18.64 -25.44
N TYR A 443 -11.53 17.96 -26.44
CA TYR A 443 -10.85 16.84 -27.10
C TYR A 443 -9.60 17.29 -27.86
N TYR A 444 -9.72 18.35 -28.67
CA TYR A 444 -8.60 18.83 -29.49
C TYR A 444 -7.52 19.55 -28.69
N HIS A 445 -7.89 20.34 -27.68
CA HIS A 445 -6.96 21.25 -27.00
C HIS A 445 -6.54 20.82 -25.60
N ASN A 446 -7.40 20.06 -24.90
CA ASN A 446 -7.13 19.60 -23.53
C ASN A 446 -6.97 18.08 -23.43
N HIS A 447 -7.02 17.36 -24.57
CA HIS A 447 -6.90 15.90 -24.64
C HIS A 447 -7.89 15.17 -23.71
N GLN A 448 -9.11 15.70 -23.60
CA GLN A 448 -10.20 15.12 -22.81
C GLN A 448 -11.28 14.49 -23.70
N ASP A 449 -11.92 13.41 -23.25
CA ASP A 449 -12.99 12.76 -24.03
C ASP A 449 -14.27 13.61 -24.04
N ALA A 450 -14.69 14.10 -25.21
CA ALA A 450 -15.97 14.74 -25.42
C ALA A 450 -16.98 13.74 -26.02
N GLY A 451 -18.01 13.38 -25.26
CA GLY A 451 -18.84 12.23 -25.62
C GLY A 451 -20.14 12.11 -24.85
N LEU A 452 -21.03 11.29 -25.40
CA LEU A 452 -22.20 10.77 -24.70
C LEU A 452 -22.03 9.25 -24.57
N ILE A 453 -22.05 8.76 -23.35
CA ILE A 453 -21.88 7.35 -23.01
C ILE A 453 -23.25 6.81 -22.58
N SER A 454 -23.72 5.76 -23.24
CA SER A 454 -24.96 5.08 -22.86
C SER A 454 -24.80 4.32 -21.54
N PRO A 455 -25.91 4.02 -20.84
CA PRO A 455 -25.87 2.91 -19.89
C PRO A 455 -25.48 1.60 -20.59
N GLU A 456 -25.16 0.57 -19.81
CA GLU A 456 -25.01 -0.78 -20.35
C GLU A 456 -26.34 -1.26 -20.95
N LEU A 457 -26.30 -1.66 -22.23
CA LEU A 457 -27.46 -2.17 -22.96
C LEU A 457 -27.20 -3.62 -23.37
N ASP A 458 -28.16 -4.52 -23.15
CA ASP A 458 -28.10 -5.88 -23.69
C ASP A 458 -28.41 -5.88 -25.19
N MET A 459 -27.35 -5.84 -26.00
CA MET A 459 -27.41 -5.90 -27.45
C MET A 459 -27.11 -7.31 -27.99
N SER A 460 -27.14 -8.36 -27.14
CA SER A 460 -26.82 -9.74 -27.54
C SER A 460 -27.88 -10.39 -28.44
N LYS A 461 -29.09 -9.82 -28.48
CA LYS A 461 -30.22 -10.37 -29.25
C LYS A 461 -29.99 -10.19 -30.75
N ASP A 462 -30.74 -10.95 -31.55
CA ASP A 462 -30.58 -11.00 -33.02
C ASP A 462 -29.14 -11.26 -33.51
N GLY A 463 -28.39 -12.07 -32.75
CA GLY A 463 -26.99 -12.39 -33.07
C GLY A 463 -26.04 -11.20 -32.94
N GLY A 464 -26.35 -10.23 -32.08
CA GLY A 464 -25.54 -9.03 -31.87
C GLY A 464 -25.76 -7.92 -32.91
N LYS A 465 -26.77 -8.06 -33.78
CA LYS A 465 -27.09 -7.05 -34.77
C LYS A 465 -27.96 -5.95 -34.16
N PHE A 466 -27.58 -4.71 -34.39
CA PHE A 466 -28.34 -3.55 -33.97
C PHE A 466 -28.10 -2.37 -34.89
N ALA A 467 -28.99 -1.38 -34.81
CA ALA A 467 -28.87 -0.10 -35.50
C ALA A 467 -28.93 1.04 -34.50
N VAL A 468 -28.17 2.10 -34.77
CA VAL A 468 -28.22 3.37 -34.03
C VAL A 468 -28.63 4.45 -35.01
N SER A 469 -29.64 5.24 -34.64
CA SER A 469 -30.07 6.43 -35.39
C SER A 469 -29.82 7.65 -34.51
N VAL A 470 -29.11 8.63 -35.05
CA VAL A 470 -28.74 9.86 -34.34
C VAL A 470 -28.95 11.07 -35.22
N LYS A 471 -29.45 12.16 -34.62
CA LYS A 471 -29.55 13.47 -35.27
C LYS A 471 -28.42 14.35 -34.74
N LEU A 472 -27.49 14.71 -35.61
CA LEU A 472 -26.32 15.53 -35.28
C LEU A 472 -26.38 16.89 -35.99
N ALA A 473 -25.84 17.90 -35.33
CA ALA A 473 -25.56 19.20 -35.92
C ALA A 473 -24.18 19.66 -35.42
N SER A 474 -23.42 20.33 -36.27
CA SER A 474 -22.13 20.91 -35.94
C SER A 474 -22.06 22.35 -36.45
N ALA A 475 -21.44 23.24 -35.68
CA ALA A 475 -21.03 24.56 -36.15
C ALA A 475 -19.50 24.62 -36.15
N PRO A 476 -18.85 25.13 -37.21
CA PRO A 476 -17.41 25.39 -37.18
C PRO A 476 -17.14 26.51 -36.16
N VAL A 477 -16.22 26.26 -35.23
CA VAL A 477 -15.70 27.28 -34.32
C VAL A 477 -14.29 27.60 -34.77
N THR A 478 -14.10 28.80 -35.29
CA THR A 478 -12.75 29.35 -35.51
C THR A 478 -12.24 29.83 -34.15
N ALA A 479 -11.20 29.18 -33.63
CA ALA A 479 -10.51 29.67 -32.44
C ALA A 479 -9.65 30.86 -32.86
N VAL A 480 -9.88 32.03 -32.28
CA VAL A 480 -8.98 33.18 -32.47
C VAL A 480 -8.25 33.46 -31.16
N ASP A 481 -6.96 33.75 -31.24
CA ASP A 481 -6.18 34.18 -30.08
C ASP A 481 -6.67 35.55 -29.55
N LYS A 482 -6.08 36.00 -28.42
CA LYS A 482 -6.39 37.30 -27.80
C LYS A 482 -6.20 38.51 -28.73
N ASP A 483 -5.48 38.32 -29.84
CA ASP A 483 -5.16 39.34 -30.85
C ASP A 483 -6.02 39.16 -32.12
N GLY A 484 -7.01 38.25 -32.10
CA GLY A 484 -7.98 38.03 -33.18
C GLY A 484 -7.46 37.18 -34.33
N LYS A 485 -6.38 36.43 -34.13
CA LYS A 485 -5.78 35.58 -35.16
C LYS A 485 -6.25 34.13 -35.02
N GLU A 486 -6.74 33.57 -36.12
CA GLU A 486 -7.14 32.14 -36.21
C GLU A 486 -5.99 31.16 -35.87
#